data_AF-C0KRE6-F1
#
_entry.id   AF-C0KRE6-F1
#
_cell.length_a   1.000
_cell.length_b   1.000
_cell.length_c   1.000
_cell.angle_alpha   90.00
_cell.angle_beta   90.00
_cell.angle_gamma   90.00
#
_symmetry.space_group_name_H-M   'P 1'
#
loop_
_entity.id
_entity.type
_entity.pdbx_description
1 polymer ?
#
loop_
_entity_poly.entity_id
_entity_poly.type
_entity_poly.pdbx_seq_one_letter_code
_entity_poly.pdbx_strand_id
1 'polypeptide(L)'
;MGLPWYRVHTVVLNDPGRLIAVHLMHTSLVSGWAGSMAFYELAVFDPSDPVLNPMWRQGMFVLPFMTRLGITQSWGGWTISGETASNPGIWSYEGVAAAHIILSGLLFAASIWHWVYWDLELFRDPRTSNPALDLPKIFGIHLFLSGLLCFGFGAFHVTGLFGPGIWVSDPYGITGTVQAVAPSWDATGFDPYNPGGISAHHIAAGILGVLAGLFHLCVRPPQRLYNGLRMGNIETVLSSSIAAVFWAAFVVSGTMWYGSAATPIELFGPTRYQWDLGFFQQEIERRVQTSLAEGKSASQAWAEIPEKL
;
A
#
# COMPACT_ATOMS: atom_id res chain seq x y z
N MET A 1 37.27 24.77 -7.64
CA MET A 1 35.97 25.15 -7.02
C MET A 1 35.27 23.86 -6.65
N GLY A 2 34.81 23.68 -5.41
CA GLY A 2 34.16 22.45 -4.96
C GLY A 2 32.75 22.27 -5.52
N LEU A 3 32.10 21.14 -5.21
CA LEU A 3 30.68 20.92 -5.54
C LEU A 3 29.78 21.89 -4.75
N PRO A 4 28.79 22.55 -5.38
CA PRO A 4 27.74 23.26 -4.66
C PRO A 4 26.91 22.31 -3.78
N TRP A 5 26.34 22.84 -2.68
CA TRP A 5 25.62 22.05 -1.67
C TRP A 5 24.45 21.21 -2.25
N TYR A 6 23.76 21.70 -3.27
CA TYR A 6 22.62 21.00 -3.90
C TYR A 6 23.05 19.91 -4.90
N ARG A 7 24.35 19.69 -5.09
CA ARG A 7 24.90 18.65 -5.97
C ARG A 7 25.68 17.57 -5.22
N VAL A 8 25.68 17.57 -3.89
CA VAL A 8 26.50 16.63 -3.10
C VAL A 8 26.21 15.16 -3.41
N HIS A 9 24.99 14.82 -3.81
CA HIS A 9 24.62 13.43 -4.17
C HIS A 9 25.02 13.04 -5.60
N THR A 10 25.51 13.95 -6.46
CA THR A 10 25.94 13.55 -7.81
C THR A 10 27.17 12.65 -7.79
N VAL A 11 27.88 12.56 -6.66
CA VAL A 11 29.06 11.72 -6.48
C VAL A 11 28.79 10.22 -6.63
N VAL A 12 27.54 9.77 -6.41
CA VAL A 12 27.17 8.35 -6.58
C VAL A 12 26.65 8.01 -7.98
N LEU A 13 26.59 8.97 -8.90
CA LEU A 13 25.95 8.78 -10.21
C LEU A 13 26.66 7.73 -11.10
N ASN A 14 27.98 7.61 -10.96
CA ASN A 14 28.80 6.61 -11.67
C ASN A 14 29.39 5.56 -10.72
N ASP A 15 28.82 5.41 -9.52
CA ASP A 15 29.26 4.45 -8.50
C ASP A 15 28.09 3.54 -8.10
N PRO A 16 27.85 2.43 -8.84
CA PRO A 16 26.70 1.58 -8.59
C PRO A 16 26.66 0.97 -7.18
N GLY A 17 27.81 0.63 -6.61
CA GLY A 17 27.90 0.06 -5.26
C GLY A 17 27.42 1.06 -4.22
N ARG A 18 27.91 2.30 -4.26
CA ARG A 18 27.46 3.36 -3.34
C ARG A 18 26.07 3.87 -3.65
N LEU A 19 25.63 3.83 -4.91
CA LEU A 19 24.25 4.15 -5.28
C LEU A 19 23.27 3.15 -4.63
N ILE A 20 23.56 1.85 -4.67
CA ILE A 20 22.77 0.83 -3.96
C ILE A 20 22.82 1.06 -2.45
N ALA A 21 24.00 1.39 -1.89
CA ALA A 21 24.14 1.68 -0.47
C ALA A 21 23.21 2.82 0.00
N VAL A 22 23.13 3.93 -0.74
CA VAL A 22 22.25 5.04 -0.36
C VAL A 22 20.76 4.72 -0.60
N HIS A 23 20.43 3.87 -1.58
CA HIS A 23 19.06 3.33 -1.71
C HIS A 23 18.69 2.45 -0.51
N LEU A 24 19.58 1.56 -0.06
CA LEU A 24 19.38 0.74 1.13
C LEU A 24 19.21 1.59 2.40
N MET A 25 20.00 2.67 2.54
CA MET A 25 19.84 3.63 3.63
C MET A 25 18.47 4.30 3.58
N HIS A 26 18.05 4.79 2.41
CA HIS A 26 16.72 5.39 2.26
C HIS A 26 15.61 4.39 2.63
N THR A 27 15.67 3.15 2.14
CA THR A 27 14.69 2.11 2.48
C THR A 27 14.71 1.80 3.98
N SER A 28 15.89 1.73 4.60
CA SER A 28 16.05 1.56 6.05
C SER A 28 15.34 2.67 6.83
N LEU A 29 15.52 3.93 6.45
CA LEU A 29 14.87 5.08 7.08
C LEU A 29 13.34 5.01 6.95
N VAL A 30 12.82 4.65 5.77
CA VAL A 30 11.38 4.51 5.54
C VAL A 30 10.79 3.34 6.34
N SER A 31 11.47 2.18 6.40
CA SER A 31 11.04 1.05 7.24
C SER A 31 11.09 1.42 8.74
N GLY A 32 12.12 2.15 9.16
CA GLY A 32 12.25 2.63 10.54
C GLY A 32 11.15 3.62 10.92
N TRP A 33 10.80 4.53 10.01
CA TRP A 33 9.65 5.43 10.16
C TRP A 33 8.35 4.64 10.32
N ALA A 34 8.10 3.64 9.46
CA ALA A 34 6.87 2.84 9.52
C ALA A 34 6.70 2.12 10.86
N GLY A 35 7.77 1.45 11.35
CA GLY A 35 7.76 0.80 12.65
C GLY A 35 7.60 1.79 13.81
N SER A 36 8.29 2.92 13.76
CA SER A 36 8.23 3.95 14.80
C SER A 36 6.85 4.62 14.88
N MET A 37 6.26 4.93 13.72
CA MET A 37 4.92 5.53 13.64
C MET A 37 3.86 4.55 14.15
N ALA A 38 3.97 3.26 13.80
CA ALA A 38 3.07 2.23 14.31
C ALA A 38 3.16 2.09 15.83
N PHE A 39 4.38 2.04 16.40
CA PHE A 39 4.53 2.01 17.87
C PHE A 39 4.02 3.29 18.55
N TYR A 40 4.22 4.44 17.93
CA TYR A 40 3.68 5.70 18.44
C TYR A 40 2.15 5.68 18.48
N GLU A 41 1.50 5.29 17.38
CA GLU A 41 0.03 5.17 17.33
C GLU A 41 -0.48 4.16 18.35
N LEU A 42 0.13 2.98 18.44
CA LEU A 42 -0.25 1.96 19.43
C LEU A 42 -0.11 2.44 20.88
N ALA A 43 0.83 3.34 21.16
CA ALA A 43 1.02 3.88 22.51
C ALA A 43 -0.07 4.88 22.92
N VAL A 44 -0.80 5.46 21.96
CA VAL A 44 -1.81 6.49 22.22
C VAL A 44 -3.22 6.10 21.76
N PHE A 45 -3.37 5.04 20.99
CA PHE A 45 -4.65 4.55 20.49
C PHE A 45 -5.50 3.96 21.61
N ASP A 46 -6.75 4.40 21.68
CA ASP A 46 -7.77 3.87 22.58
C ASP A 46 -8.72 2.92 21.82
N PRO A 47 -8.64 1.59 22.05
CA PRO A 47 -9.47 0.61 21.37
C PRO A 47 -10.84 0.39 22.03
N SER A 48 -11.21 1.17 23.07
CA SER A 48 -12.37 0.86 23.92
C SER A 48 -13.74 1.08 23.25
N ASP A 49 -13.81 1.95 22.24
CA ASP A 49 -15.06 2.30 21.56
C ASP A 49 -14.86 2.42 20.04
N PRO A 50 -15.08 1.33 19.28
CA PRO A 50 -15.00 1.35 17.82
C PRO A 50 -16.20 2.04 17.15
N VAL A 51 -17.23 2.42 17.90
CA VAL A 51 -18.45 3.06 17.38
C VAL A 51 -18.28 4.59 17.34
N LEU A 52 -18.02 5.23 18.48
CA LEU A 52 -17.95 6.70 18.57
C LEU A 52 -16.52 7.24 18.66
N ASN A 53 -15.54 6.39 18.97
CA ASN A 53 -14.11 6.74 18.99
C ASN A 53 -13.24 5.87 18.05
N PRO A 54 -13.62 5.65 16.77
CA PRO A 54 -12.82 4.84 15.84
C PRO A 54 -11.46 5.49 15.51
N MET A 55 -10.55 4.72 14.92
CA MET A 55 -9.16 5.12 14.63
C MET A 55 -9.02 6.49 13.91
N TRP A 56 -9.91 6.80 12.96
CA TRP A 56 -9.86 8.05 12.20
C TRP A 56 -10.25 9.28 13.03
N ARG A 57 -10.97 9.12 14.15
CA ARG A 57 -11.24 10.19 15.12
C ARG A 57 -10.03 10.52 15.99
N GLN A 58 -9.15 9.55 16.18
CA GLN A 58 -7.99 9.64 17.05
C GLN A 58 -6.72 10.12 16.32
N GLY A 59 -6.82 10.47 15.04
CA GLY A 59 -5.67 10.90 14.24
C GLY A 59 -4.71 9.76 13.89
N MET A 60 -5.20 8.51 13.86
CA MET A 60 -4.40 7.37 13.43
C MET A 60 -4.17 7.42 11.92
N PHE A 61 -2.93 7.24 11.50
CA PHE A 61 -2.51 7.30 10.12
C PHE A 61 -2.11 5.93 9.57
N VAL A 62 -1.28 5.15 10.28
CA VAL A 62 -0.76 3.86 9.78
C VAL A 62 -1.60 2.65 10.19
N LEU A 63 -2.31 2.71 11.32
CA LEU A 63 -3.28 1.67 11.74
C LEU A 63 -4.34 1.34 10.67
N PRO A 64 -4.95 2.33 9.97
CA PRO A 64 -5.84 2.09 8.83
C PRO A 64 -5.21 1.21 7.75
N PHE A 65 -3.93 1.42 7.42
CA PHE A 65 -3.24 0.68 6.36
C PHE A 65 -2.93 -0.76 6.77
N MET A 66 -2.55 -0.98 8.03
CA MET A 66 -2.37 -2.32 8.60
C MET A 66 -3.71 -3.09 8.62
N THR A 67 -4.76 -2.44 9.10
CA THR A 67 -6.11 -3.00 9.21
C THR A 67 -6.71 -3.35 7.86
N ARG A 68 -6.51 -2.49 6.85
CA ARG A 68 -6.98 -2.72 5.47
C ARG A 68 -6.48 -4.05 4.89
N LEU A 69 -5.31 -4.53 5.31
CA LEU A 69 -4.65 -5.73 4.78
C LEU A 69 -4.70 -6.94 5.73
N GLY A 70 -5.50 -6.89 6.79
CA GLY A 70 -5.79 -8.06 7.62
C GLY A 70 -5.24 -8.03 9.04
N ILE A 71 -4.52 -6.99 9.43
CA ILE A 71 -3.98 -6.87 10.80
C ILE A 71 -5.02 -6.16 11.66
N THR A 72 -5.80 -6.93 12.42
CA THR A 72 -6.94 -6.43 13.20
C THR A 72 -6.80 -6.63 14.71
N GLN A 73 -5.71 -7.26 15.17
CA GLN A 73 -5.55 -7.71 16.55
C GLN A 73 -4.25 -7.19 17.15
N SER A 74 -4.28 -6.96 18.46
CA SER A 74 -3.13 -6.53 19.28
C SER A 74 -2.74 -7.62 20.29
N TRP A 75 -1.44 -7.69 20.61
CA TRP A 75 -0.94 -8.47 21.76
C TRP A 75 -1.48 -7.99 23.11
N GLY A 76 -2.05 -6.78 23.17
CA GLY A 76 -2.79 -6.24 24.30
C GLY A 76 -4.20 -6.85 24.49
N GLY A 77 -4.61 -7.80 23.67
CA GLY A 77 -5.84 -8.57 23.87
C GLY A 77 -7.11 -7.92 23.31
N TRP A 78 -6.99 -6.93 22.43
CA TRP A 78 -8.11 -6.25 21.76
C TRP A 78 -8.07 -6.45 20.24
N THR A 79 -9.24 -6.38 19.61
CA THR A 79 -9.40 -6.28 18.16
C THR A 79 -9.95 -4.91 17.78
N ILE A 80 -9.76 -4.52 16.52
CA ILE A 80 -10.29 -3.25 16.00
C ILE A 80 -11.83 -3.20 15.97
N SER A 81 -12.49 -4.35 16.00
CA SER A 81 -13.95 -4.47 16.07
C SER A 81 -14.49 -4.45 17.52
N GLY A 82 -13.63 -4.27 18.53
CA GLY A 82 -14.00 -4.23 19.94
C GLY A 82 -14.14 -5.60 20.61
N GLU A 83 -13.79 -6.68 19.91
CA GLU A 83 -13.78 -8.03 20.47
C GLU A 83 -12.50 -8.28 21.28
N THR A 84 -12.55 -9.23 22.22
CA THR A 84 -11.36 -9.66 22.95
C THR A 84 -10.53 -10.62 22.08
N ALA A 85 -9.28 -10.26 21.82
CA ALA A 85 -8.32 -11.13 21.14
C ALA A 85 -7.66 -12.07 22.16
N SER A 86 -7.88 -13.39 22.04
CA SER A 86 -7.28 -14.37 22.94
C SER A 86 -5.92 -14.89 22.47
N ASN A 87 -5.69 -14.94 21.15
CA ASN A 87 -4.42 -15.35 20.56
C ASN A 87 -4.21 -14.68 19.19
N PRO A 88 -3.71 -13.44 19.17
CA PRO A 88 -3.43 -12.67 17.94
C PRO A 88 -2.31 -13.24 17.06
N GLY A 89 -1.62 -14.29 17.50
CA GLY A 89 -0.49 -14.87 16.79
C GLY A 89 0.69 -13.90 16.65
N ILE A 90 1.55 -14.16 15.67
CA ILE A 90 2.76 -13.35 15.43
C ILE A 90 2.41 -12.02 14.72
N TRP A 91 1.44 -12.03 13.81
CA TRP A 91 1.09 -10.89 12.97
C TRP A 91 0.01 -10.00 13.60
N SER A 92 0.31 -9.45 14.77
CA SER A 92 -0.45 -8.34 15.38
C SER A 92 0.07 -6.99 14.88
N TYR A 93 -0.55 -5.89 15.31
CA TYR A 93 0.00 -4.55 15.07
C TYR A 93 1.43 -4.39 15.61
N GLU A 94 1.72 -4.90 16.80
CA GLU A 94 3.06 -4.89 17.40
C GLU A 94 4.04 -5.77 16.61
N GLY A 95 3.60 -6.94 16.17
CA GLY A 95 4.40 -7.84 15.36
C GLY A 95 4.83 -7.20 14.03
N VAL A 96 3.92 -6.50 13.37
CA VAL A 96 4.21 -5.73 12.15
C VAL A 96 5.17 -4.57 12.44
N ALA A 97 4.95 -3.81 13.51
CA ALA A 97 5.84 -2.71 13.90
C ALA A 97 7.26 -3.22 14.20
N ALA A 98 7.38 -4.30 14.97
CA ALA A 98 8.66 -4.94 15.29
C ALA A 98 9.38 -5.46 14.04
N ALA A 99 8.66 -6.10 13.11
CA ALA A 99 9.22 -6.58 11.86
C ALA A 99 9.83 -5.42 11.02
N HIS A 100 9.18 -4.26 10.99
CA HIS A 100 9.69 -3.08 10.29
C HIS A 100 10.95 -2.48 10.93
N ILE A 101 11.04 -2.47 12.27
CA ILE A 101 12.25 -2.03 12.98
C ILE A 101 13.43 -3.00 12.71
N ILE A 102 13.18 -4.31 12.77
CA ILE A 102 14.21 -5.32 12.46
C ILE A 102 14.68 -5.17 11.01
N LEU A 103 13.74 -5.05 10.06
CA LEU A 103 14.05 -4.82 8.65
C LEU A 103 14.89 -3.55 8.45
N SER A 104 14.53 -2.45 9.12
CA SER A 104 15.30 -1.20 9.10
C SER A 104 16.75 -1.41 9.52
N GLY A 105 17.00 -2.12 10.63
CA GLY A 105 18.35 -2.42 11.11
C GLY A 105 19.16 -3.29 10.14
N LEU A 106 18.54 -4.32 9.55
CA LEU A 106 19.18 -5.18 8.56
C LEU A 106 19.57 -4.41 7.29
N LEU A 107 18.68 -3.55 6.79
CA LEU A 107 18.92 -2.69 5.63
C LEU A 107 20.03 -1.65 5.90
N PHE A 108 20.07 -1.10 7.12
CA PHE A 108 21.14 -0.20 7.55
C PHE A 108 22.50 -0.89 7.53
N ALA A 109 22.60 -2.10 8.10
CA ALA A 109 23.83 -2.88 8.08
C ALA A 109 24.26 -3.22 6.64
N ALA A 110 23.33 -3.61 5.77
CA ALA A 110 23.59 -3.87 4.36
C ALA A 110 24.07 -2.62 3.61
N SER A 111 23.51 -1.44 3.92
CA SER A 111 23.94 -0.15 3.36
C SER A 111 25.42 0.13 3.66
N ILE A 112 25.85 -0.06 4.93
CA ILE A 112 27.25 0.13 5.31
C ILE A 112 28.16 -0.83 4.54
N TRP A 113 27.77 -2.09 4.43
CA TRP A 113 28.54 -3.09 3.69
C TRP A 113 28.71 -2.67 2.22
N HIS A 114 27.62 -2.32 1.52
CA HIS A 114 27.66 -1.90 0.11
C HIS A 114 28.45 -0.60 -0.10
N TRP A 115 28.45 0.30 0.88
CA TRP A 115 29.23 1.53 0.82
C TRP A 115 30.75 1.26 0.87
N VAL A 116 31.16 0.36 1.77
CA VAL A 116 32.57 -0.03 1.96
C VAL A 116 33.07 -0.88 0.79
N TYR A 117 32.30 -1.90 0.41
CA TYR A 117 32.64 -2.85 -0.66
C TYR A 117 31.99 -2.45 -1.98
N TRP A 118 32.22 -1.21 -2.41
CA TRP A 118 31.59 -0.63 -3.60
C TRP A 118 32.19 -1.10 -4.92
N ASP A 119 33.49 -1.44 -4.95
CA ASP A 119 34.22 -1.80 -6.18
C ASP A 119 34.14 -3.30 -6.48
N LEU A 120 32.93 -3.78 -6.77
CA LEU A 120 32.70 -5.17 -7.17
C LEU A 120 32.83 -5.33 -8.68
N GLU A 121 33.42 -6.45 -9.12
CA GLU A 121 33.54 -6.81 -10.55
C GLU A 121 32.18 -6.82 -11.26
N LEU A 122 31.11 -7.19 -10.52
CA LEU A 122 29.72 -7.16 -11.00
C LEU A 122 29.30 -5.81 -11.58
N PHE A 123 29.85 -4.69 -11.08
CA PHE A 123 29.47 -3.35 -11.50
C PHE A 123 30.27 -2.82 -12.69
N ARG A 124 31.23 -3.60 -13.21
CA ARG A 124 32.12 -3.19 -14.31
C ARG A 124 31.71 -3.87 -15.62
N ASP A 125 31.77 -3.12 -16.73
CA ASP A 125 31.64 -3.70 -18.06
C ASP A 125 32.84 -4.62 -18.32
N PRO A 126 32.65 -5.92 -18.60
CA PRO A 126 33.76 -6.85 -18.82
C PRO A 126 34.71 -6.46 -19.96
N ARG A 127 34.26 -5.61 -20.90
CA ARG A 127 35.04 -5.18 -22.06
C ARG A 127 35.90 -3.95 -21.79
N THR A 128 35.45 -3.07 -20.89
CA THR A 128 36.09 -1.76 -20.67
C THR A 128 36.58 -1.57 -19.24
N SER A 129 36.19 -2.44 -18.31
CA SER A 129 36.43 -2.33 -16.86
C SER A 129 35.86 -1.07 -16.21
N ASN A 130 35.10 -0.25 -16.94
CA ASN A 130 34.42 0.93 -16.42
C ASN A 130 33.11 0.55 -15.72
N PRO A 131 32.64 1.33 -14.74
CA PRO A 131 31.32 1.15 -14.16
C PRO A 131 30.23 1.20 -15.23
N ALA A 132 29.34 0.21 -15.26
CA ALA A 132 28.26 0.13 -16.22
C ALA A 132 27.05 -0.61 -15.67
N LEU A 133 25.85 -0.13 -16.02
CA LEU A 133 24.58 -0.77 -15.70
C LEU A 133 23.79 -1.04 -16.97
N ASP A 134 23.42 -2.30 -17.21
CA ASP A 134 22.53 -2.68 -18.31
C ASP A 134 21.08 -2.38 -17.93
N LEU A 135 20.73 -1.09 -17.86
CA LEU A 135 19.44 -0.59 -17.38
C LEU A 135 18.22 -1.27 -18.03
N PRO A 136 18.18 -1.53 -19.36
CA PRO A 136 17.07 -2.26 -19.97
C PRO A 136 16.86 -3.67 -19.41
N LYS A 137 17.95 -4.40 -19.13
CA LYS A 137 17.86 -5.74 -18.55
C LYS A 137 17.46 -5.68 -17.08
N ILE A 138 18.02 -4.75 -16.32
CA ILE A 138 17.65 -4.50 -14.91
C ILE A 138 16.15 -4.18 -14.81
N PHE A 139 15.61 -3.37 -15.73
CA PHE A 139 14.18 -3.12 -15.81
C PHE A 139 13.38 -4.41 -16.01
N GLY A 140 13.79 -5.29 -16.93
CA GLY A 140 13.16 -6.60 -17.13
C GLY A 140 13.16 -7.48 -15.87
N ILE A 141 14.28 -7.51 -15.12
CA ILE A 141 14.39 -8.24 -13.85
C ILE A 141 13.39 -7.69 -12.83
N HIS A 142 13.41 -6.37 -12.59
CA HIS A 142 12.54 -5.74 -11.59
C HIS A 142 11.06 -5.81 -11.97
N LEU A 143 10.71 -5.67 -13.26
CA LEU A 143 9.34 -5.81 -13.74
C LEU A 143 8.83 -7.25 -13.57
N PHE A 144 9.67 -8.24 -13.88
CA PHE A 144 9.32 -9.66 -13.66
C PHE A 144 9.03 -9.95 -12.18
N LEU A 145 9.93 -9.52 -11.28
CA LEU A 145 9.74 -9.68 -9.83
C LEU A 145 8.50 -8.92 -9.32
N SER A 146 8.26 -7.72 -9.82
CA SER A 146 7.06 -6.92 -9.49
C SER A 146 5.79 -7.61 -9.96
N GLY A 147 5.81 -8.23 -11.15
CA GLY A 147 4.71 -9.02 -11.69
C GLY A 147 4.40 -10.25 -10.84
N LEU A 148 5.42 -10.99 -10.40
CA LEU A 148 5.26 -12.13 -9.49
C LEU A 148 4.65 -11.72 -8.15
N LEU A 149 5.15 -10.63 -7.54
CA LEU A 149 4.63 -10.14 -6.27
C LEU A 149 3.20 -9.63 -6.41
N CYS A 150 2.89 -8.88 -7.47
CA CYS A 150 1.54 -8.38 -7.75
C CYS A 150 0.54 -9.52 -7.96
N PHE A 151 0.90 -10.52 -8.78
CA PHE A 151 0.09 -11.71 -8.97
C PHE A 151 -0.13 -12.46 -7.66
N GLY A 152 0.95 -12.73 -6.90
CA GLY A 152 0.87 -13.46 -5.65
C GLY A 152 -0.01 -12.74 -4.61
N PHE A 153 0.12 -11.43 -4.50
CA PHE A 153 -0.74 -10.63 -3.62
C PHE A 153 -2.21 -10.75 -4.00
N GLY A 154 -2.55 -10.59 -5.30
CA GLY A 154 -3.93 -10.75 -5.77
C GLY A 154 -4.47 -12.17 -5.61
N ALA A 155 -3.71 -13.17 -6.04
CA ALA A 155 -4.14 -14.56 -6.13
C ALA A 155 -4.19 -15.28 -4.78
N PHE A 156 -3.37 -14.87 -3.82
CA PHE A 156 -3.24 -15.54 -2.51
C PHE A 156 -3.69 -14.68 -1.34
N HIS A 157 -3.18 -13.45 -1.22
CA HIS A 157 -3.47 -12.59 -0.06
C HIS A 157 -4.89 -12.05 -0.11
N VAL A 158 -5.28 -11.39 -1.21
CA VAL A 158 -6.58 -10.72 -1.34
C VAL A 158 -7.74 -11.71 -1.44
N THR A 159 -7.56 -12.82 -2.16
CA THR A 159 -8.59 -13.86 -2.30
C THR A 159 -8.79 -14.69 -1.05
N GLY A 160 -7.92 -14.55 -0.04
CA GLY A 160 -7.92 -15.41 1.15
C GLY A 160 -7.49 -16.86 0.88
N LEU A 161 -7.02 -17.19 -0.33
CA LEU A 161 -6.56 -18.54 -0.66
C LEU A 161 -5.33 -18.93 0.19
N PHE A 162 -4.42 -17.98 0.39
CA PHE A 162 -3.29 -18.13 1.30
C PHE A 162 -2.91 -16.75 1.88
N GLY A 163 -3.85 -16.19 2.64
CA GLY A 163 -3.73 -14.92 3.33
C GLY A 163 -5.05 -14.54 4.00
N PRO A 164 -5.11 -13.40 4.70
CA PRO A 164 -6.29 -13.01 5.47
C PRO A 164 -7.41 -12.39 4.62
N GLY A 165 -7.13 -11.98 3.38
CA GLY A 165 -8.02 -11.13 2.60
C GLY A 165 -7.76 -9.63 2.84
N ILE A 166 -8.78 -8.81 2.61
CA ILE A 166 -8.74 -7.34 2.77
C ILE A 166 -9.99 -6.84 3.49
N TRP A 167 -9.95 -5.61 3.99
CA TRP A 167 -11.13 -4.98 4.59
C TRP A 167 -12.23 -4.75 3.56
N VAL A 168 -13.45 -5.19 3.87
CA VAL A 168 -14.68 -4.97 3.10
C VAL A 168 -15.76 -4.53 4.07
N SER A 169 -16.67 -3.68 3.60
CA SER A 169 -17.75 -3.12 4.41
C SER A 169 -19.06 -3.09 3.63
N ASP A 170 -20.17 -3.00 4.37
CA ASP A 170 -21.45 -2.57 3.81
C ASP A 170 -21.39 -1.10 3.34
N PRO A 171 -22.34 -0.64 2.50
CA PRO A 171 -22.34 0.71 1.93
C PRO A 171 -22.33 1.87 2.93
N TYR A 172 -22.71 1.62 4.19
CA TYR A 172 -22.81 2.63 5.24
C TYR A 172 -21.72 2.52 6.30
N GLY A 173 -20.74 1.62 6.16
CA GLY A 173 -19.60 1.55 7.08
C GLY A 173 -19.95 1.08 8.49
N ILE A 174 -20.91 0.17 8.63
CA ILE A 174 -21.39 -0.29 9.93
C ILE A 174 -20.71 -1.61 10.31
N THR A 175 -20.61 -2.55 9.37
CA THR A 175 -20.22 -3.95 9.62
C THR A 175 -18.93 -4.34 8.89
N GLY A 176 -17.97 -3.41 8.76
CA GLY A 176 -16.70 -3.68 8.11
C GLY A 176 -15.87 -4.73 8.82
N THR A 177 -15.30 -5.65 8.04
CA THR A 177 -14.45 -6.74 8.51
C THR A 177 -13.45 -7.13 7.42
N VAL A 178 -12.40 -7.85 7.80
CA VAL A 178 -11.46 -8.45 6.84
C VAL A 178 -12.10 -9.70 6.25
N GLN A 179 -12.13 -9.79 4.92
CA GLN A 179 -12.77 -10.89 4.19
C GLN A 179 -11.94 -11.32 2.98
N ALA A 180 -12.10 -12.59 2.60
CA ALA A 180 -11.64 -13.13 1.33
C ALA A 180 -12.43 -12.51 0.18
N VAL A 181 -11.73 -12.00 -0.85
CA VAL A 181 -12.36 -11.30 -1.97
C VAL A 181 -12.09 -12.01 -3.30
N ALA A 182 -13.12 -12.64 -3.84
CA ALA A 182 -13.07 -13.26 -5.17
C ALA A 182 -12.95 -12.20 -6.29
N PRO A 183 -12.23 -12.51 -7.39
CA PRO A 183 -12.08 -11.57 -8.50
C PRO A 183 -13.36 -11.38 -9.31
N SER A 184 -13.68 -10.12 -9.62
CA SER A 184 -14.74 -9.73 -10.57
C SER A 184 -14.14 -9.55 -11.96
N TRP A 185 -14.42 -10.49 -12.87
CA TRP A 185 -13.87 -10.49 -14.23
C TRP A 185 -14.73 -9.79 -15.29
N ASP A 186 -15.95 -9.40 -14.93
CA ASP A 186 -16.83 -8.63 -15.79
C ASP A 186 -16.58 -7.12 -15.66
N ALA A 187 -17.42 -6.32 -16.30
CA ALA A 187 -17.28 -4.86 -16.29
C ALA A 187 -17.39 -4.24 -14.89
N THR A 188 -18.01 -4.93 -13.92
CA THR A 188 -18.12 -4.43 -12.54
C THR A 188 -16.78 -4.43 -11.82
N GLY A 189 -15.77 -5.16 -12.30
CA GLY A 189 -14.41 -5.11 -11.77
C GLY A 189 -13.72 -3.75 -11.98
N PHE A 190 -14.26 -2.88 -12.84
CA PHE A 190 -13.76 -1.51 -13.03
C PHE A 190 -14.51 -0.46 -12.18
N ASP A 191 -15.54 -0.87 -11.44
CA ASP A 191 -16.17 0.00 -10.46
C ASP A 191 -15.19 0.23 -9.28
N PRO A 192 -14.80 1.48 -8.97
CA PRO A 192 -13.86 1.76 -7.88
C PRO A 192 -14.38 1.34 -6.50
N TYR A 193 -15.68 1.10 -6.33
CA TYR A 193 -16.28 0.62 -5.08
C TYR A 193 -16.44 -0.90 -5.01
N ASN A 194 -16.10 -1.63 -6.08
CA ASN A 194 -16.15 -3.09 -6.08
C ASN A 194 -14.79 -3.70 -5.63
N PRO A 195 -14.72 -4.33 -4.44
CA PRO A 195 -13.47 -4.94 -3.97
C PRO A 195 -13.00 -6.10 -4.87
N GLY A 196 -13.91 -6.80 -5.57
CA GLY A 196 -13.56 -7.86 -6.53
C GLY A 196 -12.76 -7.34 -7.72
N GLY A 197 -12.86 -6.05 -8.04
CA GLY A 197 -11.98 -5.38 -8.99
C GLY A 197 -10.51 -5.33 -8.55
N ILE A 198 -10.26 -5.23 -7.24
CA ILE A 198 -8.90 -5.17 -6.67
C ILE A 198 -8.18 -6.51 -6.87
N SER A 199 -8.81 -7.64 -6.54
CA SER A 199 -8.20 -8.95 -6.75
C SER A 199 -8.01 -9.26 -8.24
N ALA A 200 -9.02 -8.98 -9.08
CA ALA A 200 -8.92 -9.14 -10.54
C ALA A 200 -7.78 -8.30 -11.14
N HIS A 201 -7.66 -7.03 -10.72
CA HIS A 201 -6.58 -6.13 -11.13
C HIS A 201 -5.20 -6.71 -10.83
N HIS A 202 -4.94 -7.12 -9.59
CA HIS A 202 -3.62 -7.63 -9.18
C HIS A 202 -3.26 -8.93 -9.91
N ILE A 203 -4.23 -9.83 -10.10
CA ILE A 203 -4.00 -11.08 -10.84
C ILE A 203 -3.67 -10.78 -12.31
N ALA A 204 -4.49 -10.00 -13.00
CA ALA A 204 -4.29 -9.71 -14.42
C ALA A 204 -3.04 -8.86 -14.69
N ALA A 205 -2.83 -7.79 -13.91
CA ALA A 205 -1.66 -6.93 -14.03
C ALA A 205 -0.37 -7.68 -13.64
N GLY A 206 -0.44 -8.58 -12.65
CA GLY A 206 0.67 -9.44 -12.27
C GLY A 206 1.10 -10.39 -13.40
N ILE A 207 0.14 -11.08 -14.03
CA ILE A 207 0.40 -11.94 -15.20
C ILE A 207 1.02 -11.14 -16.34
N LEU A 208 0.44 -9.97 -16.66
CA LEU A 208 0.98 -9.09 -17.70
C LEU A 208 2.40 -8.61 -17.36
N GLY A 209 2.66 -8.26 -16.09
CA GLY A 209 3.98 -7.84 -15.61
C GLY A 209 5.03 -8.94 -15.74
N VAL A 210 4.67 -10.20 -15.47
CA VAL A 210 5.54 -11.37 -15.68
C VAL A 210 5.88 -11.51 -17.17
N LEU A 211 4.88 -11.49 -18.05
CA LEU A 211 5.08 -11.62 -19.50
C LEU A 211 5.91 -10.47 -20.07
N ALA A 212 5.62 -9.24 -19.66
CA ALA A 212 6.36 -8.05 -20.07
C ALA A 212 7.81 -8.06 -19.52
N GLY A 213 8.00 -8.49 -18.26
CA GLY A 213 9.32 -8.67 -17.67
C GLY A 213 10.18 -9.66 -18.47
N LEU A 214 9.61 -10.81 -18.84
CA LEU A 214 10.26 -11.79 -19.71
C LEU A 214 10.60 -11.21 -21.08
N PHE A 215 9.68 -10.46 -21.69
CA PHE A 215 9.96 -9.76 -22.94
C PHE A 215 11.18 -8.82 -22.81
N HIS A 216 11.22 -8.01 -21.74
CA HIS A 216 12.33 -7.07 -21.50
C HIS A 216 13.66 -7.74 -21.13
N LEU A 217 13.63 -8.99 -20.64
CA LEU A 217 14.84 -9.81 -20.46
C LEU A 217 15.35 -10.38 -21.78
N CYS A 218 14.43 -10.82 -22.66
CA CYS A 218 14.76 -11.53 -23.89
C CYS A 218 15.04 -10.61 -25.08
N VAL A 219 14.52 -9.37 -25.08
CA VAL A 219 14.54 -8.47 -26.23
C VAL A 219 15.33 -7.20 -25.92
N ARG A 220 16.37 -6.92 -26.73
CA ARG A 220 17.14 -5.66 -26.63
C ARG A 220 16.34 -4.48 -27.18
N PRO A 221 16.50 -3.27 -26.62
CA PRO A 221 15.84 -2.08 -27.15
C PRO A 221 16.24 -1.82 -28.61
N PRO A 222 15.30 -1.40 -29.47
CA PRO A 222 15.61 -0.89 -30.79
C PRO A 222 16.60 0.29 -30.71
N GLN A 223 17.58 0.33 -31.61
CA GLN A 223 18.64 1.35 -31.59
C GLN A 223 18.09 2.78 -31.60
N ARG A 224 17.01 3.03 -32.37
CA ARG A 224 16.35 4.35 -32.41
C ARG A 224 15.83 4.78 -31.04
N LEU A 225 15.21 3.87 -30.29
CA LEU A 225 14.70 4.15 -28.95
C LEU A 225 15.82 4.30 -27.93
N TYR A 226 16.83 3.43 -27.98
CA TYR A 226 18.00 3.50 -27.10
C TYR A 226 18.68 4.89 -27.19
N ASN A 227 18.88 5.37 -28.41
CA ASN A 227 19.50 6.66 -28.67
C ASN A 227 18.55 7.83 -28.34
N GLY A 228 17.29 7.74 -28.78
CA GLY A 228 16.29 8.80 -28.57
C GLY A 228 15.99 9.08 -27.11
N LEU A 229 15.90 8.02 -26.29
CA LEU A 229 15.61 8.11 -24.85
C LEU A 229 16.85 8.10 -23.96
N ARG A 230 18.05 8.06 -24.55
CA ARG A 230 19.34 8.04 -23.81
C ARG A 230 19.40 6.92 -22.77
N MET A 231 19.02 5.69 -23.13
CA MET A 231 18.90 4.56 -22.21
C MET A 231 20.20 4.09 -21.54
N GLY A 232 21.35 4.66 -21.91
CA GLY A 232 22.62 4.49 -21.20
C GLY A 232 22.85 5.46 -20.03
N ASN A 233 22.01 6.48 -19.86
CA ASN A 233 22.07 7.42 -18.75
C ASN A 233 20.99 7.08 -17.72
N ILE A 234 21.40 6.82 -16.47
CA ILE A 234 20.48 6.48 -15.37
C ILE A 234 19.47 7.61 -15.05
N GLU A 235 19.80 8.87 -15.34
CA GLU A 235 18.88 9.98 -15.11
C GLU A 235 17.61 9.90 -15.99
N THR A 236 17.64 9.21 -17.13
CA THR A 236 16.42 8.97 -17.93
C THR A 236 15.44 8.06 -17.19
N VAL A 237 15.97 7.09 -16.43
CA VAL A 237 15.19 6.23 -15.55
C VAL A 237 14.64 7.05 -14.39
N LEU A 238 15.48 7.88 -13.74
CA LEU A 238 15.02 8.78 -12.68
C LEU A 238 13.86 9.67 -13.17
N SER A 239 14.00 10.31 -14.33
CA SER A 239 12.98 11.20 -14.90
C SER A 239 11.66 10.47 -15.17
N SER A 240 11.71 9.30 -15.80
CA SER A 240 10.49 8.54 -16.12
C SER A 240 9.86 7.89 -14.89
N SER A 241 10.67 7.44 -13.92
CA SER A 241 10.18 6.94 -12.64
C SER A 241 9.49 8.02 -11.81
N ILE A 242 10.01 9.26 -11.77
CA ILE A 242 9.33 10.37 -11.10
C ILE A 242 7.96 10.64 -11.72
N ALA A 243 7.84 10.62 -13.04
CA ALA A 243 6.55 10.78 -13.71
C ALA A 243 5.55 9.69 -13.33
N ALA A 244 5.98 8.43 -13.25
CA ALA A 244 5.14 7.32 -12.82
C ALA A 244 4.71 7.43 -11.34
N VAL A 245 5.63 7.80 -10.45
CA VAL A 245 5.35 7.99 -9.02
C VAL A 245 4.38 9.15 -8.81
N PHE A 246 4.58 10.26 -9.50
CA PHE A 246 3.67 11.41 -9.46
C PHE A 246 2.26 11.03 -9.94
N TRP A 247 2.14 10.31 -11.06
CA TRP A 247 0.85 9.83 -11.54
C TRP A 247 0.15 8.94 -10.49
N ALA A 248 0.88 7.99 -9.89
CA ALA A 248 0.33 7.14 -8.83
C ALA A 248 -0.14 7.96 -7.62
N ALA A 249 0.63 8.99 -7.23
CA ALA A 249 0.27 9.90 -6.14
C ALA A 249 -1.05 10.65 -6.42
N PHE A 250 -1.27 11.09 -7.67
CA PHE A 250 -2.53 11.73 -8.07
C PHE A 250 -3.72 10.75 -7.99
N VAL A 251 -3.53 9.52 -8.46
CA VAL A 251 -4.58 8.48 -8.41
C VAL A 251 -4.97 8.20 -6.96
N VAL A 252 -4.01 7.93 -6.07
CA VAL A 252 -4.33 7.61 -4.66
C VAL A 252 -4.88 8.82 -3.90
N SER A 253 -4.49 10.05 -4.27
CA SER A 253 -5.10 11.27 -3.71
C SER A 253 -6.56 11.38 -4.11
N GLY A 254 -6.87 11.09 -5.38
CA GLY A 254 -8.25 11.05 -5.87
C GLY A 254 -9.08 9.99 -5.16
N THR A 255 -8.62 8.74 -5.11
CA THR A 255 -9.40 7.65 -4.50
C THR A 255 -9.58 7.82 -3.00
N MET A 256 -8.61 8.42 -2.29
CA MET A 256 -8.78 8.79 -0.89
C MET A 256 -9.84 9.89 -0.72
N TRP A 257 -9.86 10.89 -1.59
CA TRP A 257 -10.77 12.02 -1.48
C TRP A 257 -12.22 11.69 -1.86
N TYR A 258 -12.41 10.89 -2.91
CA TYR A 258 -13.74 10.50 -3.41
C TYR A 258 -14.29 9.24 -2.73
N GLY A 259 -13.43 8.39 -2.18
CA GLY A 259 -13.79 7.06 -1.71
C GLY A 259 -13.61 5.99 -2.81
N SER A 260 -13.36 4.77 -2.37
CA SER A 260 -13.19 3.56 -3.17
C SER A 260 -13.21 2.35 -2.24
N ALA A 261 -13.23 1.13 -2.79
CA ALA A 261 -13.11 -0.10 -2.02
C ALA A 261 -11.80 -0.19 -1.21
N ALA A 262 -10.73 0.51 -1.63
CA ALA A 262 -9.44 0.52 -0.93
C ALA A 262 -9.32 1.61 0.15
N THR A 263 -10.34 2.44 0.32
CA THR A 263 -10.39 3.57 1.27
C THR A 263 -11.72 3.55 2.04
N PRO A 264 -11.99 2.48 2.81
CA PRO A 264 -13.25 2.33 3.54
C PRO A 264 -13.39 3.36 4.67
N ILE A 265 -14.62 3.84 4.86
CA ILE A 265 -14.90 4.94 5.80
C ILE A 265 -14.69 4.58 7.28
N GLU A 266 -14.76 3.30 7.63
CA GLU A 266 -14.46 2.85 8.99
C GLU A 266 -12.98 2.98 9.37
N LEU A 267 -12.09 3.00 8.37
CA LEU A 267 -10.65 3.15 8.57
C LEU A 267 -10.19 4.60 8.37
N PHE A 268 -10.81 5.34 7.45
CA PHE A 268 -10.35 6.68 7.03
C PHE A 268 -11.33 7.83 7.33
N GLY A 269 -12.52 7.52 7.83
CA GLY A 269 -13.60 8.48 8.02
C GLY A 269 -14.48 8.66 6.77
N PRO A 270 -15.68 9.27 6.93
CA PRO A 270 -16.59 9.53 5.83
C PRO A 270 -16.04 10.58 4.87
N THR A 271 -16.55 10.57 3.63
CA THR A 271 -16.18 11.58 2.63
C THR A 271 -17.09 12.80 2.74
N ARG A 272 -16.60 13.97 2.31
CA ARG A 272 -17.43 15.19 2.24
C ARG A 272 -18.66 15.03 1.34
N TYR A 273 -18.59 14.17 0.33
CA TYR A 273 -19.69 13.98 -0.62
C TYR A 273 -20.87 13.25 0.01
N GLN A 274 -20.61 12.39 1.00
CA GLN A 274 -21.67 11.75 1.78
C GLN A 274 -22.44 12.79 2.61
N TRP A 275 -21.76 13.82 3.11
CA TRP A 275 -22.40 14.97 3.76
C TRP A 275 -23.17 15.83 2.76
N ASP A 276 -22.51 16.26 1.68
CA ASP A 276 -23.08 17.17 0.67
C ASP A 276 -24.38 16.61 0.04
N LEU A 277 -24.52 15.28 -0.02
CA LEU A 277 -25.69 14.59 -0.59
C LEU A 277 -26.68 14.06 0.47
N GLY A 278 -26.43 14.27 1.76
CA GLY A 278 -27.27 13.72 2.84
C GLY A 278 -27.34 12.19 2.82
N PHE A 279 -26.25 11.51 2.45
CA PHE A 279 -26.21 10.07 2.20
C PHE A 279 -26.68 9.23 3.41
N PHE A 280 -26.10 9.49 4.60
CA PHE A 280 -26.51 8.80 5.83
C PHE A 280 -27.89 9.24 6.30
N GLN A 281 -28.23 10.53 6.15
CA GLN A 281 -29.55 11.05 6.52
C GLN A 281 -30.67 10.33 5.76
N GLN A 282 -30.52 10.16 4.45
CA GLN A 282 -31.51 9.45 3.62
C GLN A 282 -31.71 7.99 4.07
N GLU A 283 -30.63 7.30 4.46
CA GLU A 283 -30.73 5.93 4.97
C GLU A 283 -31.40 5.87 6.35
N ILE A 284 -31.07 6.79 7.25
CA ILE A 284 -31.71 6.90 8.56
C ILE A 284 -33.21 7.14 8.38
N GLU A 285 -33.59 8.11 7.54
CA GLU A 285 -35.00 8.41 7.24
C GLU A 285 -35.70 7.18 6.64
N ARG A 286 -35.07 6.47 5.70
CA ARG A 286 -35.62 5.25 5.10
C ARG A 286 -35.90 4.17 6.15
N ARG A 287 -34.95 3.92 7.07
CA ARG A 287 -35.11 2.93 8.15
C ARG A 287 -36.23 3.32 9.11
N VAL A 288 -36.25 4.58 9.55
CA VAL A 288 -37.32 5.10 10.43
C VAL A 288 -38.70 4.95 9.77
N GLN A 289 -38.84 5.34 8.49
CA GLN A 289 -40.12 5.22 7.78
C GLN A 289 -40.56 3.76 7.61
N THR A 290 -39.61 2.84 7.40
CA THR A 290 -39.91 1.40 7.35
C THR A 290 -40.45 0.92 8.70
N SER A 291 -39.78 1.25 9.80
CA SER A 291 -40.22 0.90 11.15
C SER A 291 -41.60 1.50 11.51
N LEU A 292 -41.88 2.74 11.09
CA LEU A 292 -43.19 3.36 11.26
C LEU A 292 -44.27 2.63 10.45
N ALA A 293 -43.98 2.23 9.21
CA ALA A 293 -44.91 1.48 8.36
C ALA A 293 -45.21 0.08 8.92
N GLU A 294 -44.29 -0.51 9.68
CA GLU A 294 -44.50 -1.76 10.44
C GLU A 294 -45.34 -1.56 11.72
N GLY A 295 -45.78 -0.33 12.00
CA GLY A 295 -46.66 -0.01 13.12
C GLY A 295 -45.94 0.34 14.41
N LYS A 296 -44.61 0.53 14.39
CA LYS A 296 -43.86 1.01 15.56
C LYS A 296 -44.16 2.48 15.82
N SER A 297 -44.09 2.88 17.09
CA SER A 297 -44.15 4.31 17.45
C SER A 297 -42.89 5.03 16.98
N ALA A 298 -42.96 6.37 16.84
CA ALA A 298 -41.80 7.18 16.49
C ALA A 298 -40.62 6.97 17.43
N SER A 299 -40.87 6.87 18.75
CA SER A 299 -39.80 6.62 19.72
C SER A 299 -39.12 5.27 19.51
N GLN A 300 -39.88 4.23 19.16
CA GLN A 300 -39.32 2.90 18.88
C GLN A 300 -38.53 2.91 17.56
N ALA A 301 -39.07 3.54 16.51
CA ALA A 301 -38.41 3.63 15.22
C ALA A 301 -37.05 4.34 15.30
N TRP A 302 -36.96 5.44 16.07
CA TRP A 302 -35.68 6.14 16.29
C TRP A 302 -34.72 5.36 17.20
N ALA A 303 -35.23 4.62 18.18
CA ALA A 303 -34.40 3.81 19.08
C ALA A 303 -33.74 2.59 18.37
N GLU A 304 -34.22 2.20 17.19
CA GLU A 304 -33.65 1.11 16.39
C GLU A 304 -32.50 1.56 15.47
N ILE A 305 -32.25 2.87 15.35
CA ILE A 305 -31.14 3.39 14.55
C ILE A 305 -29.82 3.15 15.29
N PRO A 306 -28.84 2.44 14.68
CA PRO A 306 -27.55 2.21 15.33
C PRO A 306 -26.83 3.52 15.58
N GLU A 307 -26.18 3.68 16.73
CA GLU A 307 -25.40 4.89 17.04
C GLU A 307 -24.23 5.14 16.07
N LYS A 308 -23.74 4.08 15.40
CA LYS A 308 -22.69 4.17 14.38
C LYS A 308 -23.17 4.83 13.07
N LEU A 309 -24.48 4.80 12.80
CA LEU A 309 -25.11 5.30 11.57
C LEU A 309 -25.55 6.76 11.74
#